data_AF-H8LPQ6-F1
#
_entry.id   AF-H8LPQ6-F1
#
_cell.length_a   1.000
_cell.length_b   1.000
_cell.length_c   1.000
_cell.angle_alpha   90.00
_cell.angle_beta   90.00
_cell.angle_gamma   90.00
#
_symmetry.space_group_name_H-M   'P 1'
#
loop_
_entity.id
_entity.type
_entity.pdbx_description
1 polymer ?
#
loop_
_entity_poly.entity_id
_entity_poly.type
_entity_poly.pdbx_seq_one_letter_code
_entity_poly.pdbx_strand_id
1 'polypeptide(L)'
;MNYRHIYHAGNFADIVKHLVLISILEQLKKKEKPFAVLDAFTGLGLYDLNSEAASKTLESDTGINKLLQATDPIPQLLQTFLNIINIAGKSHYPGSPFIIKQLLRPNDRLIACELHPSDYLSLKKLLPNDTHNIDAYNDIDLTPQSWINRLNNIDIVINVSGVLTSSHAIILAMFMSMIQRLYLRLAPLLTYKELFIFQLLE
;
A
#
# COMPACT_ATOMS: atom_id res chain seq x y z
N MET A 1 -13.43 -13.16 3.03
CA MET A 1 -12.70 -12.84 4.28
C MET A 1 -13.45 -11.69 4.96
N ASN A 2 -13.71 -11.75 6.28
CA ASN A 2 -14.47 -10.72 7.02
C ASN A 2 -13.59 -9.57 7.56
N TYR A 3 -12.31 -9.51 7.19
CA TYR A 3 -11.40 -8.44 7.61
C TYR A 3 -11.77 -7.14 6.88
N ARG A 4 -11.91 -6.05 7.64
CA ARG A 4 -12.19 -4.72 7.10
C ARG A 4 -11.17 -3.74 7.68
N HIS A 5 -10.38 -3.11 6.81
CA HIS A 5 -9.27 -2.27 7.27
C HIS A 5 -9.71 -1.00 8.04
N ILE A 6 -10.97 -0.58 7.87
CA ILE A 6 -11.55 0.59 8.57
C ILE A 6 -11.47 0.50 10.11
N TYR A 7 -11.47 -0.71 10.69
CA TYR A 7 -11.30 -0.90 12.13
C TYR A 7 -9.90 -0.58 12.64
N HIS A 8 -8.91 -0.48 11.75
CA HIS A 8 -7.49 -0.32 12.11
C HIS A 8 -6.85 0.92 11.45
N ALA A 9 -7.64 1.65 10.65
CA ALA A 9 -7.14 2.73 9.83
C ALA A 9 -6.48 3.82 10.70
N GLY A 10 -5.24 4.17 10.35
CA GLY A 10 -4.50 5.24 11.02
C GLY A 10 -3.81 4.83 12.31
N ASN A 11 -3.72 3.53 12.60
CA ASN A 11 -2.90 3.02 13.69
C ASN A 11 -1.39 3.18 13.41
N PHE A 12 -0.55 2.82 14.40
CA PHE A 12 0.91 2.94 14.26
C PHE A 12 1.49 2.10 13.11
N ALA A 13 0.91 0.93 12.84
CA ALA A 13 1.40 0.02 11.81
C ALA A 13 1.17 0.61 10.42
N ASP A 14 0.02 1.24 10.20
CA ASP A 14 -0.26 1.98 8.97
C ASP A 14 0.70 3.16 8.79
N ILE A 15 1.02 3.90 9.84
CA ILE A 15 1.97 5.02 9.77
C ILE A 15 3.34 4.54 9.30
N VAL A 16 3.90 3.52 9.97
CA VAL A 16 5.21 2.96 9.59
C VAL A 16 5.18 2.45 8.15
N LYS A 17 4.10 1.73 7.80
CA LYS A 17 3.91 1.18 6.45
C LYS A 17 3.90 2.26 5.38
N HIS A 18 3.15 3.32 5.62
CA HIS A 18 3.04 4.42 4.68
C HIS A 18 4.34 5.24 4.60
N LEU A 19 5.05 5.45 5.70
CA LEU A 19 6.36 6.13 5.66
C LEU A 19 7.40 5.36 4.84
N VAL A 20 7.43 4.02 4.96
CA VAL A 20 8.31 3.17 4.14
C VAL A 20 7.91 3.25 2.67
N LEU A 21 6.62 3.16 2.36
CA LEU A 21 6.10 3.28 1.00
C LEU A 21 6.49 4.64 0.38
N ILE A 22 6.24 5.75 1.08
CA ILE A 22 6.59 7.10 0.64
C ILE A 22 8.10 7.19 0.38
N SER A 23 8.93 6.65 1.28
CA SER A 23 10.40 6.65 1.14
C SER A 23 10.82 5.96 -0.16
N ILE A 24 10.24 4.79 -0.46
CA ILE A 24 10.56 4.03 -1.67
C ILE A 24 10.16 4.82 -2.92
N LEU A 25 8.95 5.38 -2.95
CA LEU A 25 8.46 6.15 -4.09
C LEU A 25 9.31 7.39 -4.34
N GLU A 26 9.72 8.11 -3.29
CA GLU A 26 10.62 9.26 -3.43
C GLU A 26 12.01 8.87 -3.94
N GLN A 27 12.54 7.69 -3.58
CA GLN A 27 13.80 7.21 -4.17
C GLN A 27 13.64 6.86 -5.65
N LEU A 28 12.53 6.24 -6.05
CA LEU A 28 12.28 5.88 -7.45
C LEU A 28 12.10 7.11 -8.34
N LYS A 29 11.47 8.17 -7.82
CA LYS A 29 11.31 9.45 -8.52
C LYS A 29 12.63 10.14 -8.88
N LYS A 30 13.76 9.76 -8.25
CA LYS A 30 15.09 10.28 -8.61
C LYS A 30 15.57 9.83 -9.99
N LYS A 31 15.03 8.72 -10.51
CA LYS A 31 15.28 8.27 -11.88
C LYS A 31 14.27 8.92 -12.81
N GLU A 32 14.70 9.38 -13.97
CA GLU A 32 13.78 9.92 -15.00
C GLU A 32 12.85 8.84 -15.57
N LYS A 33 13.32 7.59 -15.60
CA LYS A 33 12.56 6.42 -16.03
C LYS A 33 11.22 6.33 -15.25
N PRO A 34 10.07 6.18 -15.93
CA PRO A 34 8.79 6.00 -15.25
C PRO A 34 8.78 4.69 -14.45
N PHE A 35 7.97 4.63 -13.40
CA PHE A 35 7.74 3.42 -12.62
C PHE A 35 6.23 3.12 -12.48
N ALA A 36 5.90 1.87 -12.16
CA ALA A 36 4.53 1.44 -11.90
C ALA A 36 4.43 0.86 -10.49
N VAL A 37 3.32 1.12 -9.82
CA VAL A 37 3.03 0.58 -8.51
C VAL A 37 1.84 -0.36 -8.63
N LEU A 38 2.06 -1.62 -8.30
CA LEU A 38 1.00 -2.60 -8.11
C LEU A 38 0.64 -2.62 -6.62
N ASP A 39 -0.54 -2.13 -6.29
CA ASP A 39 -1.09 -2.20 -4.95
C ASP A 39 -2.10 -3.35 -4.90
N ALA A 40 -1.68 -4.47 -4.30
CA ALA A 40 -2.38 -5.74 -4.42
C ALA A 40 -3.64 -5.84 -3.53
N PHE A 41 -3.67 -5.07 -2.44
CA PHE A 41 -4.74 -5.09 -1.42
C PHE A 41 -5.07 -3.67 -0.97
N THR A 42 -5.85 -2.97 -1.78
CA THR A 42 -6.03 -1.52 -1.65
C THR A 42 -7.09 -1.09 -0.65
N GLY A 43 -8.05 -1.96 -0.33
CA GLY A 43 -9.19 -1.63 0.52
C GLY A 43 -10.03 -0.49 -0.06
N LEU A 44 -10.57 0.35 0.83
CA LEU A 44 -11.40 1.51 0.47
C LEU A 44 -10.59 2.66 -0.16
N GLY A 45 -9.27 2.67 0.04
CA GLY A 45 -8.35 3.74 -0.35
C GLY A 45 -8.44 5.02 0.50
N LEU A 46 -9.61 5.37 1.01
CA LEU A 46 -9.82 6.47 1.95
C LEU A 46 -10.80 6.03 3.04
N TYR A 47 -10.45 6.26 4.30
CA TYR A 47 -11.14 5.72 5.47
C TYR A 47 -11.69 6.83 6.35
N ASP A 48 -13.01 6.86 6.59
CA ASP A 48 -13.63 7.83 7.51
C ASP A 48 -13.38 7.42 8.98
N LEU A 49 -12.54 8.20 9.67
CA LEU A 49 -12.17 7.96 11.06
C LEU A 49 -13.32 8.23 12.04
N ASN A 50 -14.40 8.88 11.61
CA ASN A 50 -15.61 9.07 12.42
C ASN A 50 -16.67 7.97 12.19
N SER A 51 -16.39 7.00 11.33
CA SER A 51 -17.32 5.90 11.07
C SER A 51 -17.56 5.04 12.31
N GLU A 52 -18.74 4.41 12.39
CA GLU A 52 -19.07 3.49 13.49
C GLU A 52 -18.06 2.34 13.64
N ALA A 53 -17.43 1.93 12.53
CA ALA A 53 -16.40 0.90 12.55
C ALA A 53 -15.10 1.40 13.19
N ALA A 54 -14.63 2.58 12.81
CA ALA A 54 -13.42 3.18 13.39
C ALA A 54 -13.62 3.53 14.88
N SER A 55 -14.82 3.96 15.27
CA SER A 55 -15.13 4.29 16.66
C SER A 55 -15.17 3.09 17.61
N LYS A 56 -15.22 1.85 17.09
CA LYS A 56 -15.23 0.63 17.92
C LYS A 56 -13.85 0.29 18.51
N THR A 57 -12.78 0.72 17.87
CA THR A 57 -11.41 0.37 18.29
C THR A 57 -10.58 1.60 18.69
N LEU A 58 -10.88 2.76 18.08
CA LEU A 58 -10.17 4.02 18.33
C LEU A 58 -8.65 3.93 18.10
N GLU A 59 -8.18 3.01 17.26
CA GLU A 59 -6.73 2.81 17.06
C GLU A 59 -6.03 4.07 16.50
N SER A 60 -6.76 4.90 15.74
CA SER A 60 -6.26 6.17 15.20
C SER A 60 -5.85 7.18 16.29
N ASP A 61 -6.43 7.09 17.50
CA ASP A 61 -6.14 8.01 18.61
C ASP A 61 -4.69 7.88 19.09
N THR A 62 -4.19 6.64 19.13
CA THR A 62 -2.80 6.36 19.52
C THR A 62 -1.83 6.39 18.34
N GLY A 63 -2.35 6.44 17.11
CA GLY A 63 -1.60 6.55 15.86
C GLY A 63 -1.63 7.97 15.29
N ILE A 64 -2.41 8.16 14.22
CA ILE A 64 -2.35 9.38 13.42
C ILE A 64 -2.78 10.63 14.19
N ASN A 65 -3.78 10.53 15.07
CA ASN A 65 -4.25 11.68 15.86
C ASN A 65 -3.16 12.16 16.83
N LYS A 66 -2.40 11.23 17.43
CA LYS A 66 -1.25 11.57 18.27
C LYS A 66 -0.11 12.18 17.44
N LEU A 67 0.16 11.64 16.26
CA LEU A 67 1.20 12.15 15.36
C LEU A 67 0.90 13.58 14.87
N LEU A 68 -0.37 13.92 14.61
CA LEU A 68 -0.81 15.25 14.21
C LEU A 68 -0.60 16.32 15.30
N GLN A 69 -0.42 15.92 16.56
CA GLN A 69 -0.15 16.82 17.69
C GLN A 69 1.34 17.02 17.96
N ALA A 70 2.23 16.34 17.23
CA ALA A 70 3.68 16.47 17.42
C ALA A 70 4.16 17.89 17.05
N THR A 71 5.00 18.48 17.90
CA THR A 71 5.47 19.88 17.78
C THR A 71 6.97 20.01 17.48
N ASP A 72 7.71 18.91 17.52
CA ASP A 72 9.15 18.88 17.24
C ASP A 72 9.45 19.12 15.75
N PRO A 73 10.69 19.52 15.39
CA PRO A 73 11.11 19.61 14.00
C PRO A 73 10.83 18.30 13.25
N ILE A 74 9.91 18.39 12.29
CA ILE A 74 9.41 17.22 11.56
C ILE A 74 10.38 16.89 10.43
N PRO A 75 10.93 15.66 10.33
CA PRO A 75 11.75 15.27 9.18
C PRO A 75 10.99 15.41 7.86
N GLN A 76 11.70 15.70 6.76
CA GLN A 76 11.08 15.92 5.44
C GLN A 76 10.12 14.80 5.00
N LEU A 77 10.49 13.54 5.25
CA LEU A 77 9.64 12.38 4.95
C LEU A 77 8.29 12.45 5.67
N LEU A 78 8.32 12.80 6.95
CA LEU A 78 7.12 12.92 7.77
C LEU A 78 6.30 14.14 7.36
N GLN A 79 6.94 15.25 6.94
CA GLN A 79 6.21 16.38 6.35
C GLN A 79 5.47 15.97 5.07
N THR A 80 6.10 15.23 4.16
CA THR A 80 5.44 14.69 2.96
C THR A 80 4.23 13.84 3.32
N PHE A 81 4.37 12.96 4.32
CA PHE A 81 3.25 12.15 4.80
C PHE A 81 2.11 13.01 5.37
N LEU A 82 2.40 13.96 6.25
CA LEU A 82 1.40 14.85 6.85
C LEU A 82 0.70 15.74 5.82
N ASN A 83 1.38 16.17 4.76
CA ASN A 83 0.76 16.88 3.65
C ASN A 83 -0.30 16.01 2.94
N ILE A 84 0.00 14.72 2.72
CA ILE A 84 -0.97 13.78 2.14
C ILE A 84 -2.15 13.54 3.08
N ILE A 85 -1.91 13.43 4.39
CA ILE A 85 -2.98 13.36 5.41
C ILE A 85 -3.88 14.60 5.33
N ASN A 86 -3.30 15.80 5.20
CA ASN A 86 -4.08 17.03 5.08
C ASN A 86 -4.92 17.07 3.80
N ILE A 87 -4.39 16.58 2.67
CA ILE A 87 -5.12 16.48 1.39
C ILE A 87 -6.28 15.49 1.50
N ALA A 88 -6.10 14.38 2.22
CA ALA A 88 -7.15 13.39 2.48
C ALA A 88 -8.33 13.99 3.29
N GLY A 89 -8.05 14.99 4.12
CA GLY A 89 -9.02 15.75 4.91
C GLY A 89 -9.06 15.30 6.37
N LYS A 90 -9.45 16.22 7.26
CA LYS A 90 -9.31 16.06 8.73
C LYS A 90 -9.99 14.83 9.33
N SER A 91 -11.06 14.34 8.70
CA SER A 91 -11.82 13.18 9.17
C SER A 91 -11.42 11.88 8.49
N HIS A 92 -10.46 11.91 7.56
CA HIS A 92 -10.13 10.76 6.75
C HIS A 92 -8.66 10.35 6.92
N TYR A 93 -8.45 9.03 6.95
CA TYR A 93 -7.13 8.44 6.80
C TYR A 93 -6.94 7.92 5.38
N PRO A 94 -5.88 8.33 4.66
CA PRO A 94 -5.58 7.79 3.34
C PRO A 94 -4.92 6.42 3.45
N GLY A 95 -5.46 5.45 2.71
CA GLY A 95 -4.82 4.16 2.45
C GLY A 95 -3.68 4.28 1.43
N SER A 96 -2.96 3.17 1.24
CA SER A 96 -1.88 3.08 0.27
C SER A 96 -2.23 3.55 -1.16
N PRO A 97 -3.38 3.23 -1.77
CA PRO A 97 -3.64 3.66 -3.15
C PRO A 97 -3.79 5.17 -3.28
N PHE A 98 -4.36 5.84 -2.26
CA PHE A 98 -4.47 7.30 -2.23
C PHE A 98 -3.08 7.93 -2.08
N ILE A 99 -2.27 7.42 -1.15
CA ILE A 99 -0.90 7.90 -0.92
C ILE A 99 -0.04 7.75 -2.17
N ILE A 100 -0.09 6.57 -2.81
CA ILE A 100 0.62 6.32 -4.06
C ILE A 100 0.19 7.34 -5.09
N LYS A 101 -1.12 7.53 -5.28
CA LYS A 101 -1.66 8.46 -6.28
C LYS A 101 -1.18 9.90 -6.09
N GLN A 102 -1.06 10.37 -4.85
CA GLN A 102 -0.55 11.72 -4.55
C GLN A 102 0.94 11.88 -4.88
N LEU A 103 1.70 10.79 -4.96
CA LEU A 103 3.16 10.82 -5.18
C LEU A 103 3.59 10.49 -6.60
N LEU A 104 2.73 9.87 -7.41
CA LEU A 104 3.04 9.52 -8.79
C LEU A 104 3.23 10.77 -9.68
N ARG A 105 4.19 10.71 -10.60
CA ARG A 105 4.32 11.67 -11.70
C ARG A 105 3.29 11.34 -12.79
N PRO A 106 3.01 12.26 -13.73
CA PRO A 106 2.04 12.01 -14.81
C PRO A 106 2.31 10.75 -15.67
N ASN A 107 3.58 10.35 -15.79
CA ASN A 107 4.01 9.20 -16.59
C ASN A 107 4.14 7.89 -15.76
N ASP A 108 4.03 7.98 -14.44
CA ASP A 108 4.00 6.80 -13.58
C ASP A 108 2.58 6.20 -13.57
N ARG A 109 2.46 4.93 -13.15
CA ARG A 109 1.17 4.21 -13.15
C ARG A 109 0.85 3.58 -11.81
N LEU A 110 -0.42 3.64 -11.41
CA LEU A 110 -0.96 2.88 -10.30
C LEU A 110 -1.86 1.78 -10.87
N ILE A 111 -1.71 0.57 -10.35
CA ILE A 111 -2.61 -0.57 -10.55
C ILE A 111 -3.14 -0.93 -9.17
N ALA A 112 -4.37 -0.53 -8.88
CA ALA A 112 -5.00 -0.71 -7.58
C ALA A 112 -5.99 -1.89 -7.63
N CYS A 113 -5.70 -2.97 -6.90
CA CYS A 113 -6.47 -4.21 -6.92
C CYS A 113 -7.33 -4.37 -5.66
N GLU A 114 -8.66 -4.51 -5.85
CA GLU A 114 -9.61 -4.77 -4.76
C GLU A 114 -10.65 -5.81 -5.19
N LEU A 115 -10.79 -6.88 -4.40
CA LEU A 115 -11.71 -7.99 -4.66
C LEU A 115 -13.06 -7.84 -3.94
N HIS A 116 -13.11 -7.16 -2.80
CA HIS A 116 -14.33 -7.03 -2.03
C HIS A 116 -15.30 -6.09 -2.77
N PRO A 117 -16.50 -6.56 -3.18
CA PRO A 117 -17.36 -5.82 -4.11
C PRO A 117 -17.72 -4.40 -3.64
N SER A 118 -18.04 -4.21 -2.36
CA SER A 118 -18.36 -2.87 -1.83
C SER A 118 -17.16 -1.93 -1.79
N ASP A 119 -15.96 -2.48 -1.58
CA ASP A 119 -14.76 -1.68 -1.36
C ASP A 119 -14.19 -1.30 -2.72
N TYR A 120 -14.23 -2.22 -3.68
CA TYR A 120 -13.99 -1.93 -5.09
C TYR A 120 -14.85 -0.77 -5.59
N LEU A 121 -16.16 -0.76 -5.31
CA LEU A 121 -17.04 0.34 -5.75
C LEU A 121 -16.64 1.69 -5.14
N SER A 122 -16.23 1.69 -3.87
CA SER A 122 -15.77 2.89 -3.17
C SER A 122 -14.44 3.39 -3.75
N LEU A 123 -13.50 2.46 -3.94
CA LEU A 123 -12.19 2.73 -4.52
C LEU A 123 -12.27 3.15 -5.99
N LYS A 124 -13.22 2.61 -6.77
CA LYS A 124 -13.45 2.99 -8.17
C LYS A 124 -13.98 4.41 -8.30
N LYS A 125 -14.78 4.88 -7.33
CA LYS A 125 -15.20 6.29 -7.27
C LYS A 125 -14.02 7.21 -6.95
N LEU A 126 -13.13 6.76 -6.06
CA LEU A 126 -11.95 7.51 -5.64
C LEU A 126 -10.87 7.58 -6.75
N LEU A 127 -10.61 6.45 -7.41
CA LEU A 127 -9.53 6.26 -8.39
C LEU A 127 -10.06 5.57 -9.67
N PRO A 128 -10.87 6.27 -10.48
CA PRO A 128 -11.61 5.64 -11.58
C PRO A 128 -10.73 4.99 -12.65
N ASN A 129 -9.53 5.52 -12.87
CA ASN A 129 -8.64 5.04 -13.94
C ASN A 129 -7.63 3.99 -13.48
N ASP A 130 -7.45 3.82 -12.17
CA ASP A 130 -6.40 2.98 -11.60
C ASP A 130 -6.95 1.72 -10.91
N THR A 131 -8.27 1.67 -10.64
CA THR A 131 -8.91 0.60 -9.87
C THR A 131 -9.38 -0.58 -10.73
N HIS A 132 -8.99 -1.79 -10.31
CA HIS A 132 -9.27 -3.08 -10.93
C HIS A 132 -9.90 -4.06 -9.92
N ASN A 133 -10.95 -4.77 -10.35
CA ASN A 133 -11.56 -5.87 -9.59
C ASN A 133 -10.91 -7.20 -10.00
N ILE A 134 -9.72 -7.47 -9.48
CA ILE A 134 -8.91 -8.63 -9.85
C ILE A 134 -8.23 -9.22 -8.61
N ASP A 135 -8.01 -10.53 -8.62
CA ASP A 135 -7.18 -11.20 -7.63
C ASP A 135 -5.72 -10.97 -7.98
N ALA A 136 -5.04 -10.13 -7.19
CA ALA A 136 -3.66 -9.78 -7.45
C ALA A 136 -2.70 -10.99 -7.47
N TYR A 137 -3.06 -12.11 -6.82
CA TYR A 137 -2.25 -13.32 -6.81
C TYR A 137 -2.50 -14.23 -8.01
N ASN A 138 -3.76 -14.35 -8.45
CA ASN A 138 -4.17 -15.35 -9.43
C ASN A 138 -4.41 -14.78 -10.83
N ASP A 139 -4.82 -13.52 -10.92
CA ASP A 139 -5.25 -12.91 -12.18
C ASP A 139 -4.20 -11.98 -12.79
N ILE A 140 -3.21 -11.56 -11.99
CA ILE A 140 -2.08 -10.80 -12.53
C ILE A 140 -1.08 -11.77 -13.12
N ASP A 141 -1.17 -11.95 -14.44
CA ASP A 141 -0.16 -12.62 -15.23
C ASP A 141 1.16 -11.84 -15.17
N LEU A 142 1.98 -12.04 -14.14
CA LEU A 142 3.33 -11.45 -14.09
C LEU A 142 4.33 -12.20 -14.97
N THR A 143 3.89 -13.16 -15.78
CA THR A 143 4.83 -13.93 -16.60
C THR A 143 5.58 -13.01 -17.57
N PRO A 144 6.84 -13.35 -17.89
CA PRO A 144 7.79 -12.43 -18.49
C PRO A 144 7.50 -11.94 -19.92
N GLN A 145 6.30 -12.07 -20.50
CA GLN A 145 6.08 -11.67 -21.90
C GLN A 145 4.95 -10.65 -22.12
N SER A 146 3.77 -10.85 -21.52
CA SER A 146 2.60 -10.00 -21.76
C SER A 146 2.69 -8.63 -21.06
N TRP A 147 3.36 -8.59 -19.90
CA TRP A 147 3.64 -7.37 -19.15
C TRP A 147 5.02 -6.82 -19.38
N ILE A 148 6.04 -7.66 -19.61
CA ILE A 148 7.39 -7.22 -19.98
C ILE A 148 7.36 -6.42 -21.27
N ASN A 149 6.59 -6.81 -22.28
CA ASN A 149 6.46 -6.00 -23.50
C ASN A 149 5.77 -4.63 -23.25
N ARG A 150 4.92 -4.51 -22.22
CA ARG A 150 4.31 -3.24 -21.78
C ARG A 150 5.16 -2.45 -20.78
N LEU A 151 6.09 -3.10 -20.08
CA LEU A 151 6.82 -2.58 -18.92
C LEU A 151 8.35 -2.69 -19.04
N ASN A 152 8.89 -3.03 -20.21
CA ASN A 152 10.32 -3.21 -20.47
C ASN A 152 11.18 -2.00 -20.07
N ASN A 153 10.54 -0.84 -19.85
CA ASN A 153 11.17 0.41 -19.44
C ASN A 153 10.60 0.97 -18.14
N ILE A 154 10.07 0.15 -17.21
CA ILE A 154 9.42 0.64 -15.98
C ILE A 154 9.84 -0.19 -14.75
N ASP A 155 10.34 0.48 -13.70
CA ASP A 155 10.63 -0.16 -12.40
C ASP A 155 9.28 -0.47 -11.69
N ILE A 156 9.13 -1.62 -11.02
CA ILE A 156 7.86 -1.99 -10.35
C ILE A 156 8.04 -2.04 -8.83
N VAL A 157 7.11 -1.41 -8.12
CA VAL A 157 6.88 -1.61 -6.68
C VAL A 157 5.62 -2.43 -6.50
N ILE A 158 5.73 -3.55 -5.79
CA ILE A 158 4.55 -4.31 -5.36
C ILE A 158 4.34 -4.00 -3.87
N ASN A 159 3.19 -3.43 -3.53
CA ASN A 159 2.74 -3.27 -2.16
C ASN A 159 1.76 -4.40 -1.81
N VAL A 160 2.14 -5.21 -0.82
CA VAL A 160 1.28 -6.27 -0.29
C VAL A 160 1.01 -5.96 1.19
N SER A 161 -0.12 -5.30 1.46
CA SER A 161 -0.58 -5.00 2.81
C SER A 161 -1.85 -5.78 3.15
N GLY A 162 -1.74 -6.87 3.93
CA GLY A 162 -2.88 -7.71 4.32
C GLY A 162 -2.53 -8.77 5.37
N VAL A 163 -3.56 -9.33 6.03
CA VAL A 163 -3.42 -10.41 7.03
C VAL A 163 -3.12 -11.73 6.33
N LEU A 164 -2.13 -12.44 6.88
CA LEU A 164 -1.58 -13.69 6.38
C LEU A 164 -2.55 -14.86 6.58
N THR A 165 -3.25 -15.24 5.52
CA THR A 165 -3.66 -16.63 5.34
C THR A 165 -3.29 -17.05 3.91
N SER A 166 -2.26 -17.89 3.78
CA SER A 166 -1.94 -18.67 2.57
C SER A 166 -1.46 -17.96 1.28
N SER A 167 -0.35 -17.21 1.29
CA SER A 167 0.27 -16.74 0.03
C SER A 167 1.81 -16.71 -0.01
N HIS A 168 2.50 -17.54 0.78
CA HIS A 168 3.97 -17.61 0.71
C HIS A 168 4.49 -18.20 -0.61
N ALA A 169 3.85 -19.25 -1.15
CA ALA A 169 4.32 -19.94 -2.35
C ALA A 169 4.19 -19.10 -3.64
N ILE A 170 3.13 -18.32 -3.77
CA ILE A 170 2.88 -17.47 -4.94
C ILE A 170 3.84 -16.29 -4.98
N ILE A 171 4.10 -15.66 -3.82
CA ILE A 171 5.06 -14.56 -3.69
C ILE A 171 6.49 -15.04 -4.02
N LEU A 172 6.87 -16.26 -3.62
CA LEU A 172 8.16 -16.86 -3.98
C LEU A 172 8.25 -17.23 -5.47
N ALA A 173 7.18 -17.69 -6.10
CA ALA A 173 7.15 -17.93 -7.54
C ALA A 173 7.26 -16.62 -8.36
N MET A 174 6.65 -15.54 -7.88
CA MET A 174 6.85 -14.19 -8.42
C MET A 174 8.31 -13.74 -8.25
N PHE A 175 8.93 -14.05 -7.10
CA PHE A 175 10.32 -13.71 -6.79
C PHE A 175 11.33 -14.42 -7.72
N MET A 176 11.14 -15.71 -8.00
CA MET A 176 12.11 -16.50 -8.77
C MET A 176 12.09 -16.24 -10.28
N SER A 177 11.07 -15.57 -10.81
CA SER A 177 10.91 -15.36 -12.27
C SER A 177 11.37 -13.99 -12.77
N MET A 178 11.90 -13.11 -11.91
CA MET A 178 11.98 -11.68 -12.21
C MET A 178 13.35 -11.03 -11.90
N ILE A 179 14.01 -10.49 -12.92
CA ILE A 179 15.27 -9.73 -12.83
C ILE A 179 14.95 -8.21 -12.72
N GLN A 180 15.58 -7.50 -11.76
CA GLN A 180 15.57 -6.02 -11.54
C GLN A 180 14.25 -5.33 -11.10
N ARG A 181 13.63 -5.72 -9.97
CA ARG A 181 12.48 -5.01 -9.36
C ARG A 181 12.59 -4.90 -7.83
N LEU A 182 11.90 -3.91 -7.22
CA LEU A 182 11.88 -3.68 -5.77
C LEU A 182 10.53 -4.13 -5.19
N TYR A 183 10.56 -5.06 -4.23
CA TYR A 183 9.37 -5.61 -3.60
C TYR A 183 9.24 -5.11 -2.15
N LEU A 184 8.07 -4.57 -1.78
CA LEU A 184 7.77 -4.19 -0.40
C LEU A 184 6.62 -5.03 0.15
N ARG A 185 6.91 -5.79 1.21
CA ARG A 185 5.89 -6.47 2.00
C ARG A 185 6.02 -6.04 3.45
N LEU A 186 4.89 -5.63 4.01
CA LEU A 186 4.78 -5.31 5.42
C LEU A 186 3.63 -6.13 5.99
N ALA A 187 3.93 -6.96 6.97
CA ALA A 187 2.99 -7.85 7.61
C ALA A 187 2.98 -7.59 9.13
N PRO A 188 1.80 -7.62 9.78
CA PRO A 188 1.75 -7.59 11.23
C PRO A 188 2.42 -8.84 11.79
N LEU A 189 3.21 -8.68 12.84
CA LEU A 189 3.70 -9.81 13.64
C LEU A 189 2.57 -10.22 14.59
N LEU A 190 1.82 -11.25 14.24
CA LEU A 190 0.75 -11.78 15.10
C LEU A 190 1.31 -12.77 16.12
N THR A 191 2.40 -13.48 15.76
CA THR A 191 3.16 -14.32 16.69
C THR A 191 4.66 -14.23 16.43
N TYR A 192 5.47 -14.39 17.49
CA TYR A 192 6.95 -14.42 17.38
C TYR A 192 7.49 -15.52 16.44
N LYS A 193 6.69 -16.57 16.15
CA LYS A 193 7.08 -17.65 15.24
C LYS A 193 7.16 -17.21 13.77
N GLU A 194 6.48 -16.13 13.39
CA GLU A 194 6.50 -15.58 12.03
C GLU A 194 7.77 -14.76 11.72
N LEU A 195 8.56 -14.45 12.75
CA LEU A 195 9.78 -13.62 12.66
C LEU A 195 10.97 -14.36 12.02
N PHE A 196 10.92 -15.70 11.92
CA PHE A 196 12.05 -16.56 11.53
C PHE A 196 12.09 -17.01 10.06
N ILE A 197 11.30 -16.42 9.14
CA ILE A 197 11.30 -16.84 7.72
C ILE A 197 12.38 -16.15 6.87
N PHE A 198 13.23 -15.29 7.44
CA PHE A 198 14.34 -14.64 6.73
C PHE A 198 15.74 -15.04 7.24
N GLN A 199 15.92 -16.31 7.62
CA GLN A 199 17.25 -16.84 7.92
C GLN A 199 17.77 -17.67 6.74
N LEU A 200 18.66 -17.04 5.97
CA LEU A 200 19.70 -17.63 5.12
C LEU A 200 19.23 -18.63 4.05
N LEU A 201 18.95 -18.11 2.86
CA LEU A 201 19.34 -18.83 1.64
C LEU A 201 20.66 -18.18 1.17
N GLU A 202 21.77 -18.80 1.58
CA GLU A 202 23.07 -18.66 0.92
C GLU A 202 23.04 -19.26 -0.49
#